data_AF-A0A538CEB0-F1
#
_entry.id   AF-A0A538CEB0-F1
#
_cell.length_a   1.000
_cell.length_b   1.000
_cell.length_c   1.000
_cell.angle_alpha   90.00
_cell.angle_beta   90.00
_cell.angle_gamma   90.00
#
_symmetry.space_group_name_H-M   'P 1'
#
loop_
_entity.id
_entity.type
_entity.pdbx_description
1 polymer ?
#
loop_
_entity_poly.entity_id
_entity_poly.type
_entity_poly.pdbx_seq_one_letter_code
_entity_poly.pdbx_strand_id
1 'polypeptide(L)'
;MANDTDAEAPTSVQPAVPGAPAEPAPPPPTTWRARGRARRRLRYLRAARELALRDLGGLVFELHRHNRERPDLVTAKLDALGELDRERRILEDALDDRRDVDVLRLPGLASCPRCGTVLASDARFCSSCGQAVAETAPADAPA
;
A
#
# COMPACT_ATOMS: atom_id res chain seq x y z
N MET A 1 18.91 84.56 -12.57
CA MET A 1 20.30 84.22 -12.94
C MET A 1 20.52 82.78 -12.52
N ALA A 2 21.02 81.96 -13.44
CA ALA A 2 21.67 80.64 -13.30
C ALA A 2 21.02 79.61 -12.33
N ASN A 3 20.38 78.56 -12.85
CA ASN A 3 20.99 77.27 -13.23
C ASN A 3 21.56 76.52 -12.01
N ASP A 4 21.00 75.37 -11.66
CA ASP A 4 21.56 74.09 -12.11
C ASP A 4 20.62 72.93 -11.73
N THR A 5 20.50 72.03 -12.69
CA THR A 5 19.66 70.83 -12.66
C THR A 5 20.61 69.68 -12.39
N ASP A 6 20.53 69.05 -11.22
CA ASP A 6 21.14 67.75 -11.01
C ASP A 6 20.06 66.72 -10.71
N ALA A 7 19.94 65.82 -11.69
CA ALA A 7 19.01 64.72 -11.74
C ALA A 7 19.55 63.56 -10.91
N GLU A 8 18.88 63.26 -9.79
CA GLU A 8 19.14 62.02 -9.04
C GLU A 8 18.08 60.98 -9.43
N ALA A 9 18.48 60.07 -10.33
CA ALA A 9 17.67 58.95 -10.79
C ALA A 9 17.51 57.92 -9.66
N PRO A 10 16.29 57.41 -9.38
CA PRO A 10 16.13 56.35 -8.41
C PRO A 10 16.69 55.04 -8.95
N THR A 11 17.63 54.45 -8.22
CA THR A 11 18.11 53.06 -8.38
C THR A 11 16.92 52.12 -8.26
N SER A 12 16.46 51.59 -9.40
CA SER A 12 15.53 50.48 -9.46
C SER A 12 16.30 49.18 -9.18
N VAL A 13 16.13 48.63 -7.98
CA VAL A 13 16.52 47.24 -7.68
C VAL A 13 15.52 46.33 -8.39
N GLN A 14 15.96 45.59 -9.40
CA GLN A 14 15.15 44.53 -10.00
C GLN A 14 15.21 43.28 -9.11
N PRO A 15 14.07 42.65 -8.77
CA PRO A 15 14.07 41.37 -8.08
C PRO A 15 14.53 40.26 -9.04
N ALA A 16 15.45 39.41 -8.58
CA ALA A 16 15.86 38.21 -9.28
C ALA A 16 14.68 37.23 -9.39
N VAL A 17 14.25 36.96 -10.62
CA VAL A 17 13.32 35.87 -10.92
C VAL A 17 13.99 34.53 -10.62
N PRO A 18 13.39 33.64 -9.80
CA PRO A 18 13.90 32.29 -9.62
C PRO A 18 13.83 31.55 -10.96
N GLY A 19 14.96 30.95 -11.34
CA GLY A 19 15.04 30.12 -12.55
C GLY A 19 13.97 29.04 -12.56
N ALA A 20 13.40 28.82 -13.74
CA ALA A 20 12.41 27.78 -14.00
C ALA A 20 12.87 26.42 -13.44
N PRO A 21 11.96 25.59 -12.90
CA PRO A 21 12.32 24.25 -12.46
C PRO A 21 12.82 23.47 -13.67
N ALA A 22 14.07 23.02 -13.60
CA ALA A 22 14.61 22.06 -14.54
C ALA A 22 13.69 20.84 -14.54
N GLU A 23 13.12 20.50 -15.70
CA GLU A 23 12.39 19.25 -15.86
C GLU A 23 13.30 18.10 -15.41
N PRO A 24 12.85 17.26 -14.46
CA PRO A 24 13.67 16.16 -13.99
C PRO A 24 13.93 15.22 -15.17
N ALA A 25 15.22 15.01 -15.45
CA ALA A 25 15.67 14.09 -16.47
C ALA A 25 15.00 12.71 -16.28
N PRO A 26 14.61 12.01 -17.37
CA PRO A 26 13.93 10.74 -17.27
C PRO A 26 14.79 9.76 -16.47
N PRO A 27 14.20 9.02 -15.50
CA PRO A 27 14.96 8.13 -14.65
C PRO A 27 15.70 7.09 -15.50
N PRO A 28 16.96 6.75 -15.17
CA PRO A 28 17.73 5.80 -15.96
C PRO A 28 16.99 4.46 -16.06
N PRO A 29 17.08 3.75 -17.20
CA PRO A 29 16.37 2.50 -17.39
C PRO A 29 16.76 1.51 -16.30
N THR A 30 15.74 0.93 -15.65
CA THR A 30 15.95 0.02 -14.52
C THR A 30 16.68 -1.23 -14.97
N THR A 31 17.92 -1.40 -14.49
CA THR A 31 18.75 -2.56 -14.79
C THR A 31 18.05 -3.87 -14.39
N TRP A 32 18.37 -4.98 -15.05
CA TRP A 32 17.87 -6.31 -14.66
C TRP A 32 18.06 -6.59 -13.16
N ARG A 33 19.22 -6.21 -12.61
CA ARG A 33 19.52 -6.33 -11.17
C ARG A 33 18.58 -5.49 -10.30
N ALA A 34 18.22 -4.28 -10.73
CA ALA A 34 17.27 -3.42 -10.03
C ALA A 34 15.86 -4.05 -10.04
N ARG A 35 15.40 -4.57 -11.19
CA ARG A 35 14.13 -5.31 -11.28
C ARG A 35 14.12 -6.57 -10.40
N GLY A 36 15.22 -7.33 -10.38
CA GLY A 36 15.37 -8.49 -9.51
C GLY A 36 15.26 -8.16 -8.02
N ARG A 37 15.90 -7.07 -7.57
CA ARG A 37 15.77 -6.57 -6.19
C ARG A 37 14.34 -6.12 -5.88
N ALA A 38 13.70 -5.37 -6.80
CA ALA A 38 12.32 -4.93 -6.66
C ALA A 38 11.36 -6.13 -6.49
N ARG A 39 11.49 -7.18 -7.32
CA ARG A 39 10.69 -8.41 -7.21
C ARG A 39 10.89 -9.14 -5.88
N ARG A 40 12.13 -9.19 -5.37
CA ARG A 40 12.42 -9.79 -4.05
C ARG A 40 11.77 -8.98 -2.93
N ARG A 41 11.87 -7.65 -3.00
CA ARG A 41 11.25 -6.75 -2.01
C ARG A 41 9.72 -6.85 -2.05
N LEU A 42 9.12 -6.89 -3.24
CA LEU A 42 7.68 -7.06 -3.41
C LEU A 42 7.17 -8.36 -2.76
N ARG A 43 7.88 -9.49 -2.97
CA ARG A 43 7.55 -10.76 -2.28
C ARG A 43 7.63 -10.65 -0.76
N TYR A 44 8.65 -9.97 -0.25
CA TYR A 44 8.79 -9.71 1.18
C TYR A 44 7.62 -8.84 1.71
N LEU A 45 7.26 -7.77 1.01
CA LEU A 45 6.17 -6.87 1.42
C LEU A 45 4.82 -7.59 1.45
N ARG A 46 4.53 -8.45 0.46
CA ARG A 46 3.32 -9.29 0.45
C ARG A 46 3.24 -10.19 1.70
N ALA A 47 4.33 -10.88 2.02
CA ALA A 47 4.40 -11.73 3.22
C ALA A 47 4.33 -10.92 4.53
N ALA A 48 5.01 -9.77 4.59
CA ALA A 48 5.00 -8.90 5.76
C ALA A 48 3.60 -8.31 6.02
N ARG A 49 2.91 -7.88 4.97
CA ARG A 49 1.52 -7.40 5.05
C ARG A 49 0.58 -8.48 5.57
N GLU A 50 0.69 -9.70 5.02
CA GLU A 50 -0.10 -10.83 5.48
C GLU A 50 0.11 -11.12 6.97
N LEU A 51 1.37 -11.14 7.43
CA LEU A 51 1.68 -11.33 8.85
C LEU A 51 1.14 -10.18 9.72
N ALA A 52 1.30 -8.93 9.28
CA ALA A 52 0.82 -7.76 10.00
C ALA A 52 -0.70 -7.72 10.14
N LEU A 53 -1.45 -8.18 9.12
CA LEU A 53 -2.91 -8.32 9.20
C LEU A 53 -3.33 -9.36 10.24
N ARG A 54 -2.62 -10.51 10.32
CA ARG A 54 -2.87 -11.52 11.35
C ARG A 54 -2.56 -11.02 12.76
N ASP A 55 -1.44 -10.33 12.93
CA ASP A 55 -1.02 -9.75 14.20
C ASP A 55 -2.01 -8.67 14.69
N LEU A 56 -2.44 -7.76 13.81
CA LEU A 56 -3.47 -6.77 14.13
C LEU A 56 -4.79 -7.44 14.54
N GLY A 57 -5.24 -8.46 13.80
CA GLY A 57 -6.45 -9.19 14.15
C GLY A 57 -6.36 -9.86 15.52
N GLY A 58 -5.21 -10.47 15.83
CA GLY A 58 -4.92 -11.03 17.15
C GLY A 58 -4.97 -9.96 18.25
N LEU A 59 -4.30 -8.82 18.04
CA LEU A 59 -4.33 -7.71 18.98
C LEU A 59 -5.74 -7.19 19.25
N VAL A 60 -6.53 -6.95 18.20
CA VAL A 60 -7.91 -6.44 18.33
C VAL A 60 -8.79 -7.45 19.08
N PHE A 61 -8.66 -8.75 18.77
CA PHE A 61 -9.37 -9.80 19.49
C PHE A 61 -8.99 -9.86 20.97
N GLU A 62 -7.69 -9.79 21.27
CA GLU A 62 -7.18 -9.79 22.64
C GLU A 62 -7.67 -8.58 23.44
N LEU A 63 -7.61 -7.38 22.85
CA LEU A 63 -8.17 -6.16 23.46
C LEU A 63 -9.67 -6.32 23.74
N HIS A 64 -10.42 -6.84 22.78
CA HIS A 64 -11.85 -7.07 22.92
C HIS A 64 -12.19 -8.09 24.01
N ARG A 65 -11.54 -9.27 24.03
CA ARG A 65 -11.85 -10.34 25.01
C ARG A 65 -11.57 -9.93 26.45
N HIS A 66 -10.62 -9.02 26.65
CA HIS A 66 -10.25 -8.50 27.98
C HIS A 66 -10.96 -7.19 28.33
N ASN A 67 -11.87 -6.72 27.47
CA ASN A 67 -12.56 -5.44 27.59
C ASN A 67 -11.59 -4.27 27.83
N ARG A 68 -10.50 -4.25 27.07
CA ARG A 68 -9.45 -3.21 27.10
C ARG A 68 -9.50 -2.41 25.80
N GLU A 69 -9.27 -1.11 25.91
CA GLU A 69 -9.14 -0.22 24.76
C GLU A 69 -7.73 0.35 24.72
N ARG A 70 -7.06 0.19 23.58
CA ARG A 70 -5.73 0.72 23.28
C ARG A 70 -5.70 1.27 21.85
N PRO A 71 -6.41 2.40 21.60
CA PRO A 71 -6.49 2.97 20.25
C PRO A 71 -5.12 3.38 19.72
N ASP A 72 -4.20 3.79 20.60
CA ASP A 72 -2.81 4.11 20.28
C ASP A 72 -2.07 2.95 19.59
N LEU A 73 -2.18 1.74 20.16
CA LEU A 73 -1.52 0.56 19.59
C LEU A 73 -2.17 0.10 18.29
N VAL A 74 -3.50 0.16 18.22
CA VAL A 74 -4.25 -0.20 17.02
C VAL A 74 -3.91 0.76 15.88
N THR A 75 -3.92 2.07 16.12
CA THR A 75 -3.52 3.08 15.13
C THR A 75 -2.09 2.88 14.68
N ALA A 76 -1.14 2.67 15.59
CA ALA A 76 0.26 2.43 15.20
C ALA A 76 0.42 1.19 14.29
N LYS A 77 -0.33 0.11 14.54
CA LYS A 77 -0.33 -1.09 13.68
C LYS A 77 -0.97 -0.83 12.32
N LEU A 78 -2.05 -0.05 12.27
CA LEU A 78 -2.70 0.37 11.03
C LEU A 78 -1.78 1.25 10.18
N ASP A 79 -1.05 2.17 10.80
CA ASP A 79 -0.09 3.04 10.12
C ASP A 79 1.04 2.23 9.49
N ALA A 80 1.60 1.27 10.24
CA ALA A 80 2.62 0.35 9.74
C ALA A 80 2.11 -0.50 8.55
N LEU A 81 0.85 -0.97 8.60
CA LEU A 81 0.20 -1.63 7.46
C LEU A 81 0.07 -0.70 6.25
N GLY A 82 -0.30 0.56 6.48
CA GLY A 82 -0.39 1.58 5.43
C GLY A 82 0.95 1.92 4.79
N GLU A 83 2.05 1.85 5.53
CA GLU A 83 3.41 1.97 5.00
C GLU A 83 3.77 0.79 4.08
N LEU A 84 3.49 -0.44 4.52
CA LEU A 84 3.71 -1.63 3.71
C LEU A 84 2.91 -1.58 2.40
N ASP A 85 1.64 -1.16 2.46
CA ASP A 85 0.77 -1.05 1.29
C ASP A 85 1.24 0.01 0.30
N ARG A 86 1.71 1.16 0.80
CA ARG A 86 2.27 2.22 -0.06
C ARG A 86 3.52 1.74 -0.78
N GLU A 87 4.46 1.14 -0.06
CA GLU A 87 5.69 0.63 -0.67
C GLU A 87 5.41 -0.47 -1.68
N ARG A 88 4.46 -1.37 -1.35
CA ARG A 88 4.07 -2.45 -2.24
C ARG A 88 3.51 -1.93 -3.56
N ARG A 89 2.57 -0.97 -3.51
CA ARG A 89 1.96 -0.37 -4.70
C ARG A 89 3.00 0.29 -5.60
N ILE A 90 3.96 1.02 -5.02
CA ILE A 90 5.07 1.63 -5.77
C ILE A 90 5.86 0.56 -6.54
N LEU A 91 6.15 -0.58 -5.93
CA LEU A 91 6.88 -1.66 -6.59
C LEU A 91 6.02 -2.45 -7.59
N GLU A 92 4.73 -2.61 -7.34
CA GLU A 92 3.77 -3.23 -8.27
C GLU A 92 3.65 -2.41 -9.54
N ASP A 93 3.49 -1.09 -9.41
CA ASP A 93 3.43 -0.15 -10.53
C ASP A 93 4.75 -0.14 -11.32
N ALA A 94 5.90 -0.09 -10.63
CA ALA A 94 7.21 -0.11 -11.27
C ALA A 94 7.54 -1.43 -11.99
N LEU A 95 6.88 -2.53 -11.60
CA LEU A 95 7.05 -3.86 -12.18
C LEU A 95 5.94 -4.26 -13.16
N ASP A 96 4.90 -3.44 -13.32
CA ASP A 96 3.68 -3.76 -14.07
C ASP A 96 3.02 -5.07 -13.60
N ASP A 97 3.06 -5.34 -12.28
CA ASP A 97 2.44 -6.50 -11.60
C ASP A 97 1.35 -6.02 -10.63
N ARG A 98 0.50 -5.10 -11.09
CA ARG A 98 -0.62 -4.59 -10.29
C ARG A 98 -1.62 -5.72 -10.01
N ARG A 99 -1.84 -6.00 -8.73
CA ARG A 99 -2.85 -6.97 -8.27
C ARG A 99 -3.90 -6.23 -7.45
N ASP A 100 -5.15 -6.28 -7.91
CA ASP A 100 -6.26 -5.62 -7.23
C ASP A 100 -6.62 -6.30 -5.89
N VAL A 101 -6.30 -7.59 -5.75
CA VAL A 101 -6.59 -8.38 -4.55
C VAL A 101 -5.44 -9.34 -4.24
N ASP A 102 -4.87 -9.26 -3.04
CA ASP A 102 -4.04 -10.35 -2.50
C ASP A 102 -4.94 -11.38 -1.85
N VAL A 103 -5.26 -12.44 -2.60
CA VAL A 103 -6.04 -13.54 -2.07
C VAL A 103 -5.18 -14.35 -1.11
N LEU A 104 -5.44 -14.24 0.19
CA LEU A 104 -4.91 -15.18 1.18
C LEU A 104 -5.55 -16.55 0.93
N ARG A 105 -4.81 -17.48 0.31
CA ARG A 105 -5.25 -18.88 0.20
C ARG A 105 -4.56 -19.70 1.28
N LEU A 106 -5.34 -20.20 2.23
CA LEU A 106 -4.88 -21.24 3.14
C LEU A 106 -5.54 -22.56 2.71
N PRO A 107 -4.77 -23.60 2.36
CA PRO A 107 -5.33 -24.90 2.00
C PRO A 107 -6.27 -25.40 3.10
N GLY A 108 -7.45 -25.90 2.71
CA GLY A 108 -8.45 -26.39 3.66
C GLY A 108 -9.42 -25.32 4.17
N LEU A 109 -9.18 -24.03 3.92
CA LEU A 109 -10.07 -22.95 4.35
C LEU A 109 -10.60 -22.13 3.15
N ALA A 110 -11.89 -21.82 3.20
CA ALA A 110 -12.55 -20.86 2.33
C ALA A 110 -13.33 -19.85 3.16
N SER A 111 -13.69 -18.72 2.56
CA SER A 111 -14.56 -17.71 3.18
C SER A 111 -15.91 -17.71 2.49
N CYS A 112 -16.99 -17.63 3.26
CA CYS A 112 -18.33 -17.51 2.69
C CYS A 112 -18.43 -16.22 1.86
N PRO A 113 -18.85 -16.28 0.58
CA PRO A 113 -18.95 -15.08 -0.25
C PRO A 113 -20.08 -14.15 0.19
N ARG A 114 -21.02 -14.63 1.02
CA ARG A 114 -22.15 -13.85 1.53
C ARG A 114 -21.86 -13.17 2.86
N CYS A 115 -21.31 -13.89 3.83
CA CYS A 115 -21.16 -13.39 5.21
C CYS A 115 -19.72 -13.39 5.74
N GLY A 116 -18.74 -13.85 4.96
CA GLY A 116 -17.33 -13.84 5.35
C GLY A 116 -16.92 -14.91 6.38
N THR A 117 -17.85 -15.76 6.84
CA THR A 117 -17.52 -16.86 7.77
C THR A 117 -16.48 -17.79 7.15
N VAL A 118 -15.42 -18.08 7.91
CA VAL A 118 -14.42 -19.09 7.54
C VAL A 118 -15.05 -20.47 7.62
N LEU A 119 -14.94 -21.22 6.54
CA LEU A 119 -15.50 -22.57 6.37
C LEU A 119 -14.44 -23.51 5.80
N ALA A 120 -14.62 -24.80 6.04
CA ALA A 120 -13.77 -25.82 5.43
C ALA A 120 -13.90 -25.75 3.91
N SER A 121 -12.82 -25.95 3.17
CA SER A 121 -12.81 -25.82 1.71
C SER A 121 -13.76 -26.80 1.00
N ASP A 122 -14.14 -27.89 1.67
CA ASP A 122 -15.11 -28.89 1.20
C ASP A 122 -16.54 -28.64 1.72
N ALA A 123 -16.78 -27.57 2.48
CA ALA A 123 -18.09 -27.24 3.00
C ALA A 123 -19.04 -26.81 1.88
N ARG A 124 -20.14 -27.55 1.72
CA ARG A 124 -21.19 -27.25 0.71
C ARG A 124 -22.11 -26.10 1.10
N PHE A 125 -22.23 -25.81 2.40
CA PHE A 125 -23.09 -24.77 2.94
C PHE A 125 -22.39 -24.02 4.08
N CYS A 126 -22.68 -22.74 4.24
CA CYS A 126 -22.19 -21.93 5.35
C CYS A 126 -22.99 -22.24 6.63
N SER A 127 -22.29 -22.63 7.71
CA SER A 127 -22.90 -22.89 9.03
C SER A 127 -23.48 -21.64 9.71
N SER A 128 -23.08 -20.44 9.29
CA SER A 128 -23.54 -19.18 9.88
C SER A 128 -24.74 -18.58 9.15
N CYS A 129 -24.76 -18.59 7.81
CA CYS A 129 -25.82 -17.93 7.02
C CYS A 129 -26.66 -18.87 6.14
N GLY A 130 -26.34 -20.18 6.10
CA GLY A 130 -27.05 -21.19 5.31
C GLY A 130 -26.81 -21.15 3.79
N GLN A 131 -26.00 -20.20 3.30
CA GLN A 131 -25.72 -20.06 1.87
C GLN A 131 -24.97 -21.28 1.33
N ALA A 132 -25.42 -21.80 0.18
CA ALA A 132 -24.66 -22.80 -0.57
C ALA A 132 -23.35 -22.18 -1.08
N VAL A 133 -22.24 -22.85 -0.80
CA VAL A 133 -20.91 -22.45 -1.27
C VAL A 133 -20.72 -23.17 -2.59
N ALA A 134 -20.79 -22.44 -3.70
CA ALA A 134 -20.51 -23.02 -5.01
C ALA A 134 -19.09 -23.62 -4.99
N GLU A 135 -18.94 -24.80 -5.57
CA GLU A 135 -17.69 -25.55 -5.65
C GLU A 135 -16.68 -24.73 -6.46
N THR A 136 -15.98 -23.79 -5.82
CA THR A 136 -14.83 -23.12 -6.43
C THR A 136 -13.72 -24.15 -6.43
N ALA A 137 -13.66 -24.93 -7.52
CA ALA A 137 -12.48 -25.69 -7.91
C ALA A 137 -11.23 -24.82 -7.71
N PRO A 138 -10.09 -25.39 -7.30
CA PRO A 138 -8.86 -24.62 -7.11
C PRO A 138 -8.38 -24.11 -8.48
N ALA A 139 -8.76 -22.88 -8.82
CA ALA A 139 -8.11 -22.13 -9.88
C ALA A 139 -6.73 -21.73 -9.34
N ASP A 140 -5.70 -22.51 -9.68
CA ASP A 140 -4.37 -22.10 -10.14
C ASP A 140 -3.35 -23.20 -9.83
N ALA A 141 -3.15 -24.11 -10.79
CA ALA A 141 -1.91 -24.87 -10.93
C ALA A 141 -1.01 -24.11 -11.93
N PRO A 142 0.24 -23.75 -11.59
CA PRO A 142 1.14 -23.17 -12.58
C PRO A 142 1.68 -24.29 -13.50
N ALA A 143 1.60 -24.03 -14.81
CA ALA A 143 2.34 -24.73 -15.86
C ALA A 143 3.74 -24.13 -16.06
#